data_AF-A0A7C4GB20-F1
#
_entry.id   AF-A0A7C4GB20-F1
#
_cell.length_a   1.000
_cell.length_b   1.000
_cell.length_c   1.000
_cell.angle_alpha   90.00
_cell.angle_beta   90.00
_cell.angle_gamma   90.00
#
_symmetry.space_group_name_H-M   'P 1'
#
loop_
_entity.id
_entity.type
_entity.pdbx_description
1 polymer ?
#
loop_
_entity_poly.entity_id
_entity_poly.type
_entity_poly.pdbx_seq_one_letter_code
_entity_poly.pdbx_strand_id
1 'polypeptide(L)'
;MILTLTIQIYIPATKGYFNVGEAMVYLSAILLGPYLGGFAGGFGSFLADVFSGYYYFAPGTFIIKSVEGFIAGLIYVKLKSLSKVSHRTVVFTFSIIPSLVLLTASLIYYGDVLELNFNSLGFGVVQPLSTLSLSFPWYAWLMLSIAIFLALLYLGFNIEPVTWVIVLSCLVGGSLMVLGYFLYEFYILGYGWASIVEVPFNIAQVIVGLSIAVIFSKPLIRALKAG
;
A
#
# COMPACT_ATOMS: atom_id res chain seq x y z
N MET A 1 6.09 5.73 -14.89
CA MET A 1 6.72 6.97 -14.39
C MET A 1 6.25 8.18 -15.17
N ILE A 2 6.23 8.14 -16.50
CA ILE A 2 5.66 9.23 -17.32
C ILE A 2 4.16 9.46 -17.04
N LEU A 3 3.38 8.41 -16.73
CA LEU A 3 1.97 8.52 -16.34
C LEU A 3 1.76 9.43 -15.12
N THR A 4 2.69 9.45 -14.17
CA THR A 4 2.64 10.32 -12.99
C THR A 4 2.78 11.80 -13.35
N LEU A 5 3.46 12.12 -14.45
CA LEU A 5 3.57 13.50 -14.93
C LEU A 5 2.24 14.00 -15.54
N THR A 6 1.29 13.10 -15.82
CA THR A 6 0.02 13.45 -16.48
C THR A 6 -1.18 13.56 -15.55
N ILE A 7 -1.21 12.83 -14.42
CA ILE A 7 -2.32 12.85 -13.47
C ILE A 7 -1.76 12.84 -12.04
N GLN A 8 -1.97 13.94 -11.31
CA GLN A 8 -1.58 14.10 -9.90
C GLN A 8 -2.75 14.67 -9.11
N ILE A 9 -2.99 14.11 -7.92
CA ILE A 9 -3.98 14.65 -6.97
C ILE A 9 -3.19 15.28 -5.83
N TYR A 10 -3.23 16.61 -5.73
CA TYR A 10 -2.47 17.38 -4.73
C TYR A 10 -3.05 17.21 -3.32
N ILE A 11 -2.19 17.11 -2.31
CA ILE A 11 -2.55 16.95 -0.89
C ILE A 11 -2.09 18.19 -0.11
N PRO A 12 -3.00 19.12 0.23
CA PRO A 12 -2.63 20.42 0.79
C PRO A 12 -1.91 20.38 2.14
N ALA A 13 -2.17 19.35 2.96
CA ALA A 13 -1.65 19.27 4.34
C ALA A 13 -0.13 19.13 4.42
N THR A 14 0.45 18.40 3.47
CA THR A 14 1.87 17.99 3.40
C THR A 14 2.57 18.56 2.19
N LYS A 15 1.83 19.25 1.31
CA LYS A 15 2.28 19.65 -0.03
C LYS A 15 2.77 18.45 -0.85
N GLY A 16 2.21 17.27 -0.60
CA GLY A 16 2.45 16.04 -1.34
C GLY A 16 1.45 15.82 -2.47
N TYR A 17 1.54 14.68 -3.14
CA TYR A 17 0.63 14.33 -4.23
C TYR A 17 0.45 12.81 -4.41
N PHE A 18 -0.67 12.41 -5.01
CA PHE A 18 -0.98 11.02 -5.34
C PHE A 18 -0.21 10.53 -6.59
N ASN A 19 0.66 9.53 -6.43
CA ASN A 19 1.50 8.99 -7.52
C ASN A 19 0.88 7.77 -8.22
N VAL A 20 0.26 7.97 -9.39
CA VAL A 20 -0.31 6.88 -10.22
C VAL A 20 0.78 5.97 -10.83
N GLY A 21 2.04 6.39 -10.76
CA GLY A 21 3.21 5.63 -11.21
C GLY A 21 3.54 4.42 -10.36
N GLU A 22 2.85 4.20 -9.23
CA GLU A 22 3.05 3.05 -8.34
C GLU A 22 3.04 1.71 -9.09
N ALA A 23 2.07 1.56 -10.01
CA ALA A 23 1.96 0.36 -10.84
C ALA A 23 3.25 0.05 -11.61
N MET A 24 3.99 1.09 -12.03
CA MET A 24 5.24 0.93 -12.77
C MET A 24 6.39 0.49 -11.87
N VAL A 25 6.39 0.88 -10.59
CA VAL A 25 7.36 0.37 -9.61
C VAL A 25 7.18 -1.14 -9.48
N TYR A 26 5.95 -1.60 -9.20
CA TYR A 26 5.66 -3.03 -9.10
C TYR A 26 5.91 -3.80 -10.39
N LEU A 27 5.47 -3.28 -11.55
CA LEU A 27 5.70 -3.94 -12.82
C LEU A 27 7.21 -4.04 -13.11
N SER A 28 7.98 -2.98 -12.90
CA SER A 28 9.44 -3.03 -13.09
C SER A 28 10.11 -4.04 -12.16
N ALA A 29 9.69 -4.14 -10.89
CA ALA A 29 10.16 -5.13 -9.93
C ALA A 29 9.86 -6.57 -10.37
N ILE A 30 8.64 -6.83 -10.85
CA ILE A 30 8.20 -8.15 -11.30
C ILE A 30 8.92 -8.57 -12.60
N LEU A 31 9.11 -7.63 -13.53
CA LEU A 31 9.64 -7.91 -14.87
C LEU A 31 11.17 -7.94 -14.91
N LEU A 32 11.82 -7.01 -14.23
CA LEU A 32 13.28 -6.82 -14.27
C LEU A 32 13.99 -7.43 -13.05
N GLY A 33 13.24 -7.89 -12.05
CA GLY A 33 13.79 -8.44 -10.81
C GLY A 33 14.22 -7.37 -9.81
N PRO A 34 14.83 -7.77 -8.68
CA PRO A 34 15.05 -6.89 -7.53
C PRO A 34 15.97 -5.70 -7.83
N TYR A 35 17.12 -5.92 -8.44
CA TYR A 35 18.12 -4.87 -8.63
C TYR A 35 17.70 -3.84 -9.68
N LEU A 36 17.40 -4.30 -10.90
CA LEU A 36 17.02 -3.43 -12.00
C LEU A 36 15.63 -2.83 -11.80
N GLY A 37 14.67 -3.61 -11.27
CA GLY A 37 13.33 -3.13 -10.98
C GLY A 37 13.30 -2.13 -9.83
N GLY A 38 14.05 -2.40 -8.75
CA GLY A 38 14.22 -1.43 -7.65
C GLY A 38 14.86 -0.12 -8.13
N PHE A 39 15.96 -0.20 -8.87
CA PHE A 39 16.58 1.01 -9.42
C PHE A 39 15.64 1.77 -10.37
N ALA A 40 14.99 1.08 -11.32
CA ALA A 40 14.08 1.72 -12.28
C ALA A 40 12.86 2.36 -11.59
N GLY A 41 12.29 1.69 -10.59
CA GLY A 41 11.19 2.22 -9.78
C GLY A 41 11.60 3.45 -8.96
N GLY A 42 12.75 3.40 -8.30
CA GLY A 42 13.26 4.53 -7.52
C GLY A 42 13.66 5.71 -8.38
N PHE A 43 14.52 5.49 -9.36
CA PHE A 43 15.05 6.53 -10.22
C PHE A 43 13.95 7.21 -11.05
N GLY A 44 13.00 6.43 -11.55
CA GLY A 44 11.88 6.98 -12.27
C GLY A 44 10.95 7.82 -11.39
N SER A 45 10.75 7.44 -10.12
CA SER A 45 9.93 8.22 -9.18
C SER A 45 10.63 9.51 -8.79
N PHE A 46 11.93 9.43 -8.51
CA PHE A 46 12.79 10.58 -8.26
C PHE A 46 12.70 11.61 -9.39
N LEU A 47 12.81 11.17 -10.65
CA LEU A 47 12.68 12.07 -11.79
C LEU A 47 11.28 12.68 -11.86
N ALA A 48 10.23 11.92 -11.53
CA ALA A 48 8.87 12.44 -11.50
C ALA A 48 8.71 13.57 -10.48
N ASP A 49 9.28 13.44 -9.28
CA ASP A 49 9.27 14.50 -8.26
C ASP A 49 10.03 15.74 -8.73
N VAL A 50 11.23 15.55 -9.28
CA VAL A 50 12.07 16.64 -9.79
C VAL A 50 11.33 17.42 -10.87
N PHE A 51 10.78 16.74 -11.88
CA PHE A 51 10.10 17.41 -12.99
C PHE A 51 8.73 17.98 -12.61
N SER A 52 8.11 17.50 -11.55
CA SER A 52 6.82 18.01 -11.06
C SER A 52 6.95 19.12 -10.01
N GLY A 53 8.18 19.50 -9.64
CA GLY A 53 8.44 20.58 -8.68
C GLY A 53 8.48 20.16 -7.21
N TYR A 54 8.38 18.85 -6.91
CA TYR A 54 8.40 18.27 -5.56
C TYR A 54 9.83 17.89 -5.12
N TYR A 55 10.80 18.78 -5.36
CA TYR A 55 12.24 18.49 -5.17
C TYR A 55 12.62 18.02 -3.76
N TYR A 56 11.88 18.43 -2.73
CA TYR A 56 12.12 18.06 -1.34
C TYR A 56 11.75 16.59 -1.04
N PHE A 57 10.83 16.01 -1.81
CA PHE A 57 10.51 14.58 -1.72
C PHE A 57 11.51 13.71 -2.49
N ALA A 58 12.06 14.22 -3.58
CA ALA A 58 12.83 13.44 -4.55
C ALA A 58 13.93 12.54 -3.92
N PRO A 59 14.80 13.01 -3.01
CA PRO A 59 15.83 12.16 -2.42
C PRO A 59 15.25 11.01 -1.58
N GLY A 60 14.22 11.30 -0.78
CA GLY A 60 13.51 10.29 0.01
C GLY A 60 12.82 9.28 -0.90
N THR A 61 12.11 9.78 -1.91
CA THR A 61 11.41 8.97 -2.90
C THR A 61 12.34 8.04 -3.65
N PHE A 62 13.52 8.50 -4.08
CA PHE A 62 14.51 7.62 -4.70
C PHE A 62 14.80 6.39 -3.84
N ILE A 63 15.12 6.60 -2.56
CA ILE A 63 15.50 5.54 -1.62
C ILE A 63 14.30 4.64 -1.32
N ILE A 64 13.17 5.24 -0.93
CA ILE A 64 11.95 4.51 -0.53
C ILE A 64 11.48 3.62 -1.67
N LYS A 65 11.38 4.18 -2.88
CA LYS A 65 10.89 3.47 -4.06
C LYS A 65 11.89 2.44 -4.59
N SER A 66 13.20 2.69 -4.44
CA SER A 66 14.20 1.67 -4.74
C SER A 66 14.14 0.47 -3.79
N VAL A 67 13.95 0.72 -2.49
CA VAL A 67 13.78 -0.35 -1.51
C VAL A 67 12.48 -1.12 -1.75
N GLU A 68 11.37 -0.41 -2.01
CA GLU A 68 10.09 -1.02 -2.36
C GLU A 68 10.22 -1.95 -3.57
N GLY A 69 10.73 -1.45 -4.69
CA GLY A 69 10.87 -2.24 -5.90
C GLY A 69 11.86 -3.40 -5.74
N PHE A 70 12.94 -3.19 -4.97
CA PHE A 70 13.89 -4.26 -4.65
C PHE A 70 13.25 -5.39 -3.87
N ILE A 71 12.54 -5.08 -2.78
CA ILE A 71 11.90 -6.09 -1.92
C ILE A 71 10.77 -6.79 -2.68
N ALA A 72 9.93 -6.05 -3.40
CA ALA A 72 8.87 -6.65 -4.21
C ALA A 72 9.45 -7.61 -5.26
N GLY A 73 10.52 -7.20 -5.97
CA GLY A 73 11.19 -8.05 -6.96
C GLY A 73 11.86 -9.27 -6.33
N LEU A 74 12.45 -9.13 -5.15
CA LEU A 74 13.09 -10.22 -4.42
C LEU A 74 12.08 -11.28 -3.99
N ILE A 75 10.95 -10.86 -3.42
CA ILE A 75 9.85 -11.74 -3.02
C ILE A 75 9.30 -12.47 -4.24
N TYR A 76 9.03 -11.74 -5.33
CA TYR A 76 8.53 -12.33 -6.56
C TYR A 76 9.47 -13.41 -7.11
N VAL A 77 10.76 -13.10 -7.25
CA VAL A 77 11.76 -14.05 -7.79
C VAL A 77 11.88 -15.29 -6.90
N LYS A 78 11.89 -15.13 -5.58
CA LYS A 78 12.02 -16.26 -4.64
C LYS A 78 10.78 -17.15 -4.59
N LEU A 79 9.59 -16.58 -4.72
CA LEU A 79 8.34 -17.30 -4.44
C LEU A 79 7.56 -17.72 -5.70
N LYS A 80 7.86 -17.18 -6.88
CA LYS A 80 7.10 -17.47 -8.11
C LYS A 80 7.14 -18.94 -8.56
N SER A 81 8.15 -19.69 -8.13
CA SER A 81 8.36 -21.11 -8.50
C SER A 81 8.06 -22.07 -7.35
N LEU A 82 7.32 -21.64 -6.33
CA LEU A 82 6.96 -22.51 -5.21
C LEU A 82 6.03 -23.64 -5.62
N SER A 83 6.18 -24.79 -4.94
CA SER A 83 5.23 -25.89 -5.03
C SER A 83 3.85 -25.48 -4.48
N LYS A 84 2.79 -26.21 -4.85
CA LYS A 84 1.44 -25.96 -4.33
C LYS A 84 1.36 -26.07 -2.80
N VAL A 85 2.16 -26.95 -2.19
CA VAL A 85 2.25 -27.09 -0.73
C VAL A 85 2.92 -25.88 -0.11
N SER A 86 4.09 -25.49 -0.62
CA SER A 86 4.83 -24.32 -0.12
C SER A 86 4.02 -23.03 -0.28
N HIS A 87 3.31 -22.87 -1.40
CA HIS A 87 2.37 -21.77 -1.62
C HIS A 87 1.32 -21.70 -0.51
N ARG A 88 0.67 -22.83 -0.18
CA ARG A 88 -0.33 -22.89 0.89
C ARG A 88 0.26 -22.57 2.26
N THR A 89 1.50 -23.01 2.54
CA THR A 89 2.20 -22.65 3.78
C THR A 89 2.44 -21.15 3.86
N VAL A 90 2.92 -20.52 2.78
CA VAL A 90 3.18 -19.07 2.76
C VAL A 90 1.88 -18.28 2.90
N VAL A 91 0.80 -18.68 2.21
CA VAL A 91 -0.54 -18.09 2.40
C VAL A 91 -0.98 -18.18 3.85
N PHE A 92 -0.85 -19.36 4.47
CA PHE A 92 -1.24 -19.55 5.86
C PHE A 92 -0.47 -18.64 6.82
N THR A 93 0.87 -18.62 6.71
CA THR A 93 1.72 -17.79 7.57
C THR A 93 1.46 -16.30 7.35
N PHE A 94 1.28 -15.86 6.09
CA PHE A 94 0.98 -14.47 5.78
C PHE A 94 -0.35 -14.02 6.39
N SER A 95 -1.40 -14.83 6.30
CA SER A 95 -2.73 -14.48 6.83
C SER A 95 -2.74 -14.25 8.34
N ILE A 96 -1.80 -14.84 9.09
CA ILE A 96 -1.73 -14.67 10.56
C ILE A 96 -1.45 -13.21 10.92
N ILE A 97 -0.53 -12.54 10.21
CA ILE A 97 -0.04 -11.22 10.63
C ILE A 97 -1.15 -10.16 10.59
N PRO A 98 -1.86 -9.91 9.47
CA PRO A 98 -2.93 -8.92 9.44
C PRO A 98 -4.06 -9.23 10.43
N SER A 99 -4.41 -10.50 10.59
CA SER A 99 -5.44 -10.93 11.52
C SER A 99 -5.03 -10.72 12.97
N LEU A 100 -3.78 -11.00 13.33
CA LEU A 100 -3.26 -10.77 14.67
C LEU A 100 -3.14 -9.28 14.98
N VAL A 101 -2.67 -8.47 14.02
CA VAL A 101 -2.64 -7.00 14.16
C VAL A 101 -4.04 -6.48 14.44
N LEU A 102 -5.04 -6.88 13.66
CA LEU A 102 -6.43 -6.47 13.88
C LEU A 102 -6.96 -6.93 15.24
N LEU A 103 -6.63 -8.15 15.66
CA LEU A 103 -7.01 -8.68 16.98
C LEU A 103 -6.36 -7.85 18.10
N THR A 104 -5.07 -7.55 18.02
CA THR A 104 -4.39 -6.75 19.04
C THR A 104 -4.93 -5.32 19.10
N ALA A 105 -5.14 -4.68 17.95
CA ALA A 105 -5.79 -3.37 17.89
C ALA A 105 -7.17 -3.43 18.56
N SER A 106 -7.95 -4.48 18.31
CA SER A 106 -9.26 -4.62 18.95
C SER A 106 -9.22 -4.75 20.46
N LEU A 107 -8.18 -5.38 21.02
CA LEU A 107 -8.02 -5.52 22.47
C LEU A 107 -7.61 -4.20 23.13
N ILE A 108 -6.86 -3.36 22.40
CA ILE A 108 -6.40 -2.05 22.88
C ILE A 108 -7.52 -1.01 22.82
N TYR A 109 -8.25 -0.96 21.71
CA TYR A 109 -9.35 0.00 21.46
C TYR A 109 -10.72 -0.56 21.89
N TYR A 110 -10.73 -1.62 22.70
CA TYR A 110 -11.97 -2.22 23.18
C TYR A 110 -12.73 -1.23 24.07
N GLY A 111 -13.90 -0.80 23.59
CA GLY A 111 -14.80 0.10 24.34
C GLY A 111 -14.80 1.55 23.84
N ASP A 112 -13.97 1.90 22.87
CA ASP A 112 -14.06 3.22 22.23
C ASP A 112 -15.37 3.34 21.46
N VAL A 113 -16.04 4.47 21.69
CA VAL A 113 -17.28 4.83 21.03
C VAL A 113 -16.93 5.61 19.77
N LEU A 114 -17.37 5.11 18.61
CA LEU A 114 -17.18 5.81 17.35
C LEU A 114 -18.26 6.90 17.26
N GLU A 115 -17.85 8.14 17.48
CA GLU A 115 -18.74 9.31 17.44
C GLU A 115 -18.76 9.92 16.03
N LEU A 116 -19.88 9.75 15.33
CA LEU A 116 -20.14 10.42 14.07
C LEU A 116 -20.85 11.75 14.35
N ASN A 117 -20.12 12.83 14.16
CA ASN A 117 -20.64 14.19 14.34
C ASN A 117 -21.29 14.68 13.04
N PHE A 118 -22.60 14.91 13.09
CA PHE A 118 -23.32 15.54 11.98
C PHE A 118 -23.38 17.05 12.22
N ASN A 119 -22.64 17.80 11.41
CA ASN A 119 -22.62 19.24 11.44
C ASN A 119 -23.48 19.80 10.30
N SER A 120 -24.32 20.81 10.58
CA SER A 120 -24.95 21.60 9.51
C SER A 120 -24.08 22.79 9.11
N LEU A 121 -24.10 23.11 7.82
CA LEU A 121 -23.55 24.36 7.27
C LEU A 121 -24.67 25.41 7.22
N GLY A 122 -24.72 26.27 8.23
CA GLY A 122 -25.58 27.47 8.23
C GLY A 122 -24.74 28.73 8.41
N PHE A 123 -24.92 29.74 7.55
CA PHE A 123 -24.34 31.10 7.66
C PHE A 123 -22.92 31.21 8.26
N GLY A 124 -21.99 30.34 7.84
CA GLY A 124 -20.59 30.39 8.29
C GLY A 124 -20.34 29.94 9.74
N VAL A 125 -21.34 29.39 10.43
CA VAL A 125 -21.22 28.83 11.78
C VAL A 125 -21.56 27.34 11.74
N VAL A 126 -20.58 26.51 12.08
CA VAL A 126 -20.76 25.06 12.20
C VAL A 126 -21.54 24.80 13.49
N GLN A 127 -22.81 24.41 13.38
CA GLN A 127 -23.61 23.98 14.53
C GLN A 127 -23.70 22.45 14.59
N PRO A 128 -23.36 21.81 15.73
CA PRO A 128 -23.53 20.38 15.91
C PRO A 128 -25.01 20.04 15.98
N LEU A 129 -25.51 19.17 15.09
CA LEU A 129 -26.92 18.77 15.02
C LEU A 129 -27.22 17.59 15.94
N SER A 130 -26.36 16.57 15.86
CA SER A 130 -26.49 15.32 16.60
C SER A 130 -25.19 14.52 16.51
N THR A 131 -24.92 13.74 17.55
CA THR A 131 -23.79 12.82 17.63
C THR A 131 -24.33 11.39 17.63
N LEU A 132 -23.99 10.61 16.60
CA LEU A 132 -24.29 9.18 16.59
C LEU A 132 -23.12 8.43 17.20
N SER A 133 -23.32 7.88 18.40
CA SER A 133 -22.35 7.05 19.11
C SER A 133 -22.55 5.57 18.76
N LEU A 134 -21.63 4.98 17.98
CA LEU A 134 -21.61 3.56 17.69
C LEU A 134 -20.60 2.86 18.59
N SER A 135 -21.06 1.99 19.48
CA SER A 135 -20.19 1.11 20.26
C SER A 135 -20.14 -0.28 19.63
N PHE A 136 -18.94 -0.85 19.58
CA PHE A 136 -18.72 -2.19 19.05
C PHE A 136 -18.32 -3.13 20.21
N PRO A 137 -19.05 -4.22 20.44
CA PRO A 137 -18.67 -5.18 21.45
C PRO A 137 -17.39 -5.92 21.06
N TRP A 138 -16.58 -6.38 22.02
CA TRP A 138 -15.28 -7.03 21.76
C TRP A 138 -15.39 -8.22 20.80
N TYR A 139 -16.49 -8.99 20.89
CA TYR A 139 -16.70 -10.14 20.04
C TYR A 139 -16.90 -9.76 18.57
N ALA A 140 -17.38 -8.55 18.26
CA ALA A 140 -17.50 -8.07 16.88
C ALA A 140 -16.12 -7.95 16.22
N TRP A 141 -15.15 -7.40 16.94
CA TRP A 141 -13.79 -7.28 16.45
C TRP A 141 -13.05 -8.62 16.35
N LEU A 142 -13.27 -9.53 17.32
CA LEU A 142 -12.77 -10.90 17.25
C LEU A 142 -13.32 -11.62 16.01
N MET A 143 -14.62 -11.53 15.77
CA MET A 143 -15.26 -12.10 14.57
C MET A 143 -14.69 -11.49 13.29
N LEU A 144 -14.43 -10.18 13.26
CA LEU A 144 -13.81 -9.52 12.12
C LEU A 144 -12.38 -10.05 11.85
N SER A 145 -11.56 -10.21 12.88
CA SER A 145 -10.20 -10.77 12.75
C SER A 145 -10.22 -12.19 12.19
N ILE A 146 -11.11 -13.04 12.71
CA ILE A 146 -11.33 -14.40 12.21
C ILE A 146 -11.85 -14.38 10.77
N ALA A 147 -12.81 -13.50 10.45
CA ALA A 147 -13.36 -13.36 9.11
C ALA A 147 -12.30 -12.94 8.10
N ILE A 148 -11.43 -11.97 8.45
CA ILE A 148 -10.30 -11.57 7.60
C ILE A 148 -9.31 -12.72 7.42
N PHE A 149 -8.99 -13.45 8.49
CA PHE A 149 -8.09 -14.61 8.41
C PHE A 149 -8.62 -15.65 7.40
N LEU A 150 -9.90 -16.02 7.55
CA LEU A 150 -10.55 -16.99 6.68
C LEU A 150 -10.69 -16.48 5.25
N ALA A 151 -10.99 -15.20 5.05
CA ALA A 151 -11.07 -14.59 3.74
C ALA A 151 -9.71 -14.62 3.02
N LEU A 152 -8.62 -14.27 3.72
CA LEU A 152 -7.26 -14.32 3.16
C LEU A 152 -6.84 -15.76 2.82
N LEU A 153 -7.17 -16.74 3.67
CA LEU A 153 -6.93 -18.15 3.37
C LEU A 153 -7.71 -18.61 2.13
N TYR A 154 -9.01 -18.29 2.07
CA TYR A 154 -9.87 -18.64 0.95
C TYR A 154 -9.33 -18.03 -0.35
N LEU A 155 -9.07 -16.73 -0.37
CA LEU A 155 -8.52 -16.07 -1.55
C LEU A 155 -7.15 -16.65 -1.94
N GLY A 156 -6.24 -16.82 -0.98
CA GLY A 156 -4.90 -17.33 -1.26
C GLY A 156 -4.83 -18.78 -1.73
N PHE A 157 -5.78 -19.62 -1.32
CA PHE A 157 -5.87 -21.02 -1.78
C PHE A 157 -6.59 -21.19 -3.11
N ASN A 158 -7.42 -20.23 -3.50
CA ASN A 158 -8.21 -20.27 -4.75
C ASN A 158 -7.60 -19.45 -5.89
N ILE A 159 -6.68 -18.53 -5.61
CA ILE A 159 -5.94 -17.76 -6.62
C ILE A 159 -4.72 -18.55 -7.12
N GLU A 160 -4.37 -18.38 -8.40
CA GLU A 160 -3.15 -18.96 -8.97
C GLU A 160 -1.89 -18.57 -8.16
N PRO A 161 -0.97 -19.50 -7.87
CA PRO A 161 0.20 -19.24 -7.03
C PRO A 161 1.03 -18.02 -7.47
N VAL A 162 1.27 -17.88 -8.77
CA VAL A 162 2.03 -16.76 -9.34
C VAL A 162 1.32 -15.43 -9.12
N THR A 163 -0.01 -15.38 -9.32
CA THR A 163 -0.80 -14.17 -9.07
C THR A 163 -0.76 -13.80 -7.59
N TRP A 164 -0.87 -14.77 -6.70
CA TRP A 164 -0.80 -14.50 -5.27
C TRP A 164 0.58 -14.02 -4.83
N VAL A 165 1.66 -14.56 -5.41
CA VAL A 165 3.02 -14.07 -5.17
C VAL A 165 3.17 -12.62 -5.60
N ILE A 166 2.56 -12.21 -6.73
CA ILE A 166 2.52 -10.80 -7.15
C ILE A 166 1.80 -9.96 -6.10
N VAL A 167 0.63 -10.40 -5.64
CA VAL A 167 -0.13 -9.69 -4.59
C VAL A 167 0.70 -9.51 -3.34
N LEU A 168 1.31 -10.59 -2.84
CA LEU A 168 2.18 -10.55 -1.67
C LEU A 168 3.36 -9.59 -1.87
N SER A 169 4.01 -9.65 -3.02
CA SER A 169 5.16 -8.80 -3.35
C SER A 169 4.79 -7.32 -3.30
N CYS A 170 3.66 -6.94 -3.89
CA CYS A 170 3.15 -5.58 -3.88
C CYS A 170 2.70 -5.14 -2.48
N LEU A 171 2.04 -6.00 -1.70
CA LEU A 171 1.60 -5.64 -0.34
C LEU A 171 2.78 -5.40 0.61
N VAL A 172 3.82 -6.25 0.54
CA VAL A 172 5.02 -6.06 1.38
C VAL A 172 5.82 -4.85 0.92
N GLY A 173 6.05 -4.70 -0.39
CA GLY A 173 6.73 -3.52 -0.95
C GLY A 173 5.98 -2.22 -0.63
N GLY A 174 4.67 -2.20 -0.87
CA GLY A 174 3.80 -1.06 -0.60
C GLY A 174 3.72 -0.69 0.87
N SER A 175 3.74 -1.68 1.78
CA SER A 175 3.78 -1.40 3.22
C SER A 175 5.09 -0.73 3.64
N LEU A 176 6.22 -1.15 3.07
CA LEU A 176 7.51 -0.47 3.27
C LEU A 176 7.52 0.93 2.68
N MET A 177 6.87 1.13 1.54
CA MET A 177 6.71 2.44 0.93
C MET A 177 5.91 3.39 1.84
N VAL A 178 4.73 2.97 2.29
CA VAL A 178 3.86 3.77 3.18
C VAL A 178 4.61 4.16 4.45
N LEU A 179 5.30 3.19 5.07
CA LEU A 179 6.12 3.45 6.25
C LEU A 179 7.29 4.40 5.93
N GLY A 180 7.97 4.20 4.80
CA GLY A 180 9.09 5.00 4.36
C GLY A 180 8.73 6.46 4.16
N TYR A 181 7.62 6.74 3.46
CA TYR A 181 7.13 8.11 3.28
C TYR A 181 6.73 8.74 4.61
N PHE A 182 5.97 8.02 5.44
CA PHE A 182 5.60 8.50 6.77
C PHE A 182 6.83 8.90 7.60
N LEU A 183 7.86 8.05 7.66
CA LEU A 183 9.09 8.33 8.41
C LEU A 183 9.88 9.50 7.81
N TYR A 184 10.00 9.56 6.49
CA TYR A 184 10.71 10.64 5.79
C TYR A 184 10.03 11.98 6.05
N GLU A 185 8.71 12.05 5.92
CA GLU A 185 7.94 13.26 6.18
C GLU A 185 7.97 13.67 7.65
N PHE A 186 7.83 12.69 8.55
CA PHE A 186 7.80 12.94 9.99
C PHE A 186 9.14 13.50 10.48
N TYR A 187 10.25 12.83 10.14
CA TYR A 187 11.57 13.15 10.70
C TYR A 187 12.43 14.06 9.82
N ILE A 188 12.42 13.85 8.50
CA ILE A 188 13.33 14.56 7.58
C ILE A 188 12.71 15.88 7.10
N LEU A 189 11.44 15.86 6.69
CA LEU A 189 10.74 17.09 6.31
C LEU A 189 10.18 17.87 7.51
N GLY A 190 10.20 17.26 8.70
CA GLY A 190 9.81 17.91 9.94
C GLY A 190 8.30 18.19 10.07
N TYR A 191 7.46 17.46 9.33
CA TYR A 191 6.00 17.62 9.43
C TYR A 191 5.43 16.99 10.71
N GLY A 192 6.20 16.15 11.41
CA GLY A 192 5.75 15.47 12.62
C GLY A 192 4.44 14.72 12.36
N TRP A 193 3.50 14.78 13.31
CA TRP A 193 2.22 14.07 13.21
C TRP A 193 1.33 14.50 12.04
N ALA A 194 1.59 15.64 11.38
CA ALA A 194 0.85 16.03 10.18
C ALA A 194 1.04 15.02 9.02
N SER A 195 2.14 14.27 9.00
CA SER A 195 2.39 13.23 7.99
C SER A 195 1.43 12.04 8.05
N ILE A 196 0.67 11.88 9.14
CA ILE A 196 -0.34 10.81 9.23
C ILE A 196 -1.45 10.97 8.17
N VAL A 197 -1.66 12.19 7.69
CA VAL A 197 -2.65 12.50 6.65
C VAL A 197 -2.29 11.86 5.31
N GLU A 198 -1.01 11.64 5.03
CA GLU A 198 -0.52 11.01 3.79
C GLU A 198 -0.69 9.49 3.79
N VAL A 199 -0.75 8.85 4.96
CA VAL A 199 -0.83 7.39 5.09
C VAL A 199 -2.04 6.81 4.32
N PRO A 200 -3.28 7.32 4.45
CA PRO A 200 -4.40 6.86 3.64
C PRO A 200 -4.20 7.02 2.13
N PHE A 201 -3.57 8.11 1.68
CA PHE A 201 -3.33 8.34 0.26
C PHE A 201 -2.27 7.39 -0.29
N ASN A 202 -1.19 7.15 0.46
CA ASN A 202 -0.17 6.17 0.10
C ASN A 202 -0.73 4.74 0.09
N ILE A 203 -1.61 4.38 1.03
CA ILE A 203 -2.34 3.10 0.99
C ILE A 203 -3.19 3.00 -0.29
N ALA A 204 -3.88 4.07 -0.68
CA ALA A 204 -4.65 4.09 -1.92
C ALA A 204 -3.73 3.92 -3.16
N GLN A 205 -2.51 4.50 -3.16
CA GLN A 205 -1.52 4.27 -4.21
C GLN A 205 -1.14 2.78 -4.29
N VAL A 206 -0.88 2.13 -3.15
CA VAL A 206 -0.60 0.68 -3.08
C VAL A 206 -1.73 -0.12 -3.70
N ILE A 207 -2.99 0.17 -3.36
CA ILE A 207 -4.16 -0.56 -3.86
C ILE A 207 -4.32 -0.40 -5.38
N VAL A 208 -4.18 0.82 -5.89
CA VAL A 208 -4.26 1.10 -7.34
C VAL A 208 -3.10 0.42 -8.08
N GLY A 209 -1.87 0.57 -7.56
CA GLY A 209 -0.67 -0.04 -8.13
C GLY A 209 -0.75 -1.56 -8.17
N LEU A 210 -1.19 -2.18 -7.06
CA LEU A 210 -1.43 -3.62 -6.94
C LEU A 210 -2.42 -4.10 -8.01
N SER A 211 -3.56 -3.41 -8.15
CA SER A 211 -4.62 -3.79 -9.09
C SER A 211 -4.09 -3.81 -10.52
N ILE A 212 -3.36 -2.77 -10.92
CA ILE A 212 -2.76 -2.68 -12.26
C ILE A 212 -1.67 -3.75 -12.42
N ALA A 213 -0.80 -3.96 -11.43
CA ALA A 213 0.27 -4.95 -11.51
C ALA A 213 -0.27 -6.38 -11.69
N VAL A 214 -1.35 -6.75 -10.99
CA VAL A 214 -2.01 -8.05 -11.13
C VAL A 214 -2.57 -8.24 -12.55
N ILE A 215 -3.21 -7.22 -13.12
CA ILE A 215 -3.81 -7.27 -14.46
C ILE A 215 -2.74 -7.40 -15.54
N PHE A 216 -1.68 -6.57 -15.48
CA PHE A 216 -0.75 -6.40 -16.60
C PHE A 216 0.52 -7.26 -16.52
N SER A 217 0.89 -7.79 -15.34
CA SER A 217 2.12 -8.57 -15.16
C SER A 217 2.22 -9.77 -16.09
N LYS A 218 1.20 -10.65 -16.15
CA LYS A 218 1.23 -11.85 -16.99
C LYS A 218 1.30 -11.54 -18.49
N PRO A 219 0.45 -10.64 -19.05
CA PRO A 219 0.58 -10.21 -20.44
C PRO A 219 1.98 -9.70 -20.78
N LEU A 220 2.56 -8.83 -19.94
CA LEU A 220 3.89 -8.27 -20.19
C LEU A 220 4.99 -9.32 -20.12
N ILE A 221 4.93 -10.24 -19.14
CA ILE A 221 5.89 -11.35 -19.04
C ILE A 221 5.85 -12.22 -20.31
N ARG A 222 4.67 -12.45 -20.90
CA ARG A 222 4.53 -13.22 -22.14
C ARG A 222 5.12 -12.47 -23.33
N ALA A 223 4.84 -11.16 -23.45
CA ALA A 223 5.38 -10.33 -24.52
C ALA A 223 6.91 -10.29 -24.50
N LEU A 224 7.54 -10.16 -23.32
CA LEU A 224 8.99 -10.14 -23.17
C LEU A 224 9.69 -11.47 -23.51
N LYS A 225 8.96 -12.59 -23.51
CA LYS A 225 9.50 -13.91 -23.88
C LYS A 225 9.32 -14.24 -25.37
N ALA A 226 8.51 -13.46 -26.08
CA ALA A 226 8.11 -13.72 -27.46
C ALA A 226 8.95 -12.96 -28.49
N GLY A 227 9.77 -12.01 -28.06
CA GLY A 227 10.78 -11.32 -28.87
C GLY A 227 12.18 -11.75 -28.47
#